data_AF-A0A1E7XGP6-F1
#
_entry.id   AF-A0A1E7XGP6-F1
#
_cell.length_a   1.000
_cell.length_b   1.000
_cell.length_c   1.000
_cell.angle_alpha   90.00
_cell.angle_beta   90.00
_cell.angle_gamma   90.00
#
_symmetry.space_group_name_H-M   'P 1'
#
loop_
_entity.id
_entity.type
_entity.pdbx_description
1 polymer ?
#
loop_
_entity_poly.entity_id
_entity_poly.type
_entity_poly.pdbx_seq_one_letter_code
_entity_poly.pdbx_strand_id
1 'polypeptide(L)'
;MKFNVKIALICFAPYLPLIALYLVTHIFIANKVIALLAAFGIFSAFYIFIHYKYSKPFFKQHPELDPQHFEFNTVANVVFAIATIVLMGLVIFNVYPKSPVGYILVFGFYYAIINGFKTYRGQAK
;
A
#
# COMPACT_ATOMS: atom_id res chain seq x y z
N MET A 1 -12.32 16.99 8.34
CA MET A 1 -11.42 16.69 7.22
C MET A 1 -12.13 15.73 6.25
N LYS A 2 -12.00 15.91 4.93
CA LYS A 2 -12.68 15.05 3.92
C LYS A 2 -11.69 14.02 3.35
N PHE A 3 -12.12 12.77 3.19
CA PHE A 3 -11.34 11.71 2.57
C PHE A 3 -11.00 12.05 1.11
N ASN A 4 -9.73 11.91 0.70
CA ASN A 4 -9.30 12.18 -0.67
C ASN A 4 -9.01 10.88 -1.43
N VAL A 5 -9.96 10.49 -2.29
CA VAL A 5 -9.90 9.26 -3.10
C VAL A 5 -8.70 9.25 -4.06
N LYS A 6 -8.32 10.40 -4.63
CA LYS A 6 -7.21 10.46 -5.59
C LYS A 6 -5.88 10.12 -4.93
N ILE A 7 -5.66 10.65 -3.72
CA ILE A 7 -4.46 10.38 -2.93
C ILE A 7 -4.42 8.88 -2.54
N ALA A 8 -5.55 8.34 -2.08
CA ALA A 8 -5.65 6.92 -1.72
C ALA A 8 -5.27 6.00 -2.90
N LEU A 9 -5.75 6.30 -4.11
CA LEU A 9 -5.44 5.52 -5.32
C LEU A 9 -3.98 5.63 -5.74
N ILE A 10 -3.38 6.82 -5.70
CA ILE A 10 -1.96 7.02 -6.07
C ILE A 10 -1.05 6.30 -5.07
N CYS A 11 -1.37 6.34 -3.77
CA CYS A 11 -0.64 5.60 -2.75
C CYS A 11 -0.78 4.08 -2.91
N PHE A 12 -1.90 3.60 -3.46
CA PHE A 12 -2.17 2.18 -3.67
C PHE A 12 -1.63 1.63 -5.00
N ALA A 13 -1.53 2.48 -6.04
CA ALA A 13 -1.14 2.08 -7.40
C ALA A 13 0.18 1.29 -7.49
N PRO A 14 1.24 1.58 -6.72
CA PRO A 14 2.46 0.77 -6.72
C PRO A 14 2.27 -0.66 -6.20
N TYR A 15 1.25 -0.91 -5.38
CA TYR A 15 0.98 -2.21 -4.78
C TYR A 15 0.17 -3.16 -5.69
N LEU A 16 -0.54 -2.63 -6.69
CA LEU A 16 -1.28 -3.43 -7.68
C LEU A 16 -0.38 -4.34 -8.53
N PRO A 17 0.72 -3.85 -9.14
CA PRO A 17 1.65 -4.73 -9.85
C PRO A 17 2.36 -5.70 -8.88
N LEU A 18 2.57 -5.30 -7.61
CA LEU A 18 3.05 -6.18 -6.53
C LEU A 18 2.12 -7.38 -6.27
N ILE A 19 0.81 -7.15 -6.28
CA ILE A 19 -0.19 -8.21 -6.11
C ILE A 19 -0.23 -9.13 -7.34
N ALA A 20 -0.21 -8.57 -8.55
CA ALA A 20 -0.34 -9.33 -9.78
C ALA A 20 0.82 -10.31 -9.99
N LEU A 21 2.06 -9.85 -9.83
CA LEU A 21 3.25 -10.71 -9.96
C LEU A 21 3.39 -11.72 -8.80
N TYR A 22 2.83 -11.43 -7.62
CA TYR A 22 2.81 -12.36 -6.48
C TYR A 22 1.92 -13.57 -6.80
N LEU A 23 0.78 -13.32 -7.43
CA LEU A 23 -0.09 -14.37 -7.97
C LEU A 23 0.62 -15.19 -9.05
N VAL A 24 1.32 -14.53 -9.98
CA VAL A 24 2.07 -15.20 -11.07
C VAL A 24 3.16 -16.12 -10.51
N THR A 25 3.89 -15.68 -9.49
CA THR A 25 4.96 -16.47 -8.83
C THR A 25 4.43 -17.57 -7.92
N HIS A 26 3.18 -17.50 -7.49
CA HIS A 26 2.52 -18.62 -6.79
C HIS A 26 1.97 -19.68 -7.74
N ILE A 27 1.63 -19.29 -8.97
CA ILE A 27 1.11 -20.22 -10.00
C ILE A 27 2.24 -21.06 -10.61
N PHE A 28 3.45 -20.53 -10.67
CA PHE A 28 4.62 -21.25 -11.16
C PHE A 28 5.63 -21.36 -10.02
N ILE A 29 6.02 -22.57 -9.61
CA ILE A 29 7.43 -22.99 -9.33
C ILE A 29 7.50 -24.28 -8.48
N ALA A 30 8.42 -25.17 -8.88
CA ALA A 30 8.76 -26.43 -8.20
C ALA A 30 9.53 -26.27 -6.87
N ASN A 31 10.15 -25.11 -6.60
CA ASN A 31 10.85 -24.79 -5.35
C ASN A 31 10.47 -23.40 -4.80
N LYS A 32 9.70 -23.38 -3.71
CA LYS A 32 9.11 -22.17 -3.10
C LYS A 32 10.14 -21.11 -2.67
N VAL A 33 11.37 -21.50 -2.32
CA VAL A 33 12.40 -20.55 -1.85
C VAL A 33 13.00 -19.77 -3.01
N ILE A 34 13.34 -20.47 -4.10
CA ILE A 34 13.87 -19.84 -5.33
C ILE A 34 12.81 -18.94 -5.95
N ALA A 35 11.54 -19.36 -5.92
CA ALA A 35 10.41 -18.53 -6.34
C ALA A 35 10.33 -17.20 -5.60
N LEU A 36 10.45 -17.24 -4.27
CA LEU A 36 10.34 -16.05 -3.45
C LEU A 36 11.47 -15.06 -3.71
N LEU A 37 12.70 -15.57 -3.87
CA LEU A 37 13.88 -14.74 -4.17
C LEU A 37 13.79 -14.10 -5.57
N ALA A 38 13.39 -14.88 -6.58
CA ALA A 38 13.18 -14.37 -7.93
C ALA A 38 12.05 -13.33 -7.97
N ALA A 39 10.94 -13.59 -7.29
CA ALA A 39 9.83 -12.65 -7.13
C ALA A 39 10.32 -11.34 -6.50
N PHE A 40 11.02 -11.42 -5.37
CA PHE A 40 11.54 -10.25 -4.67
C PHE A 40 12.49 -9.41 -5.52
N GLY A 41 13.38 -10.07 -6.28
CA GLY A 41 14.29 -9.40 -7.22
C GLY A 41 13.55 -8.67 -8.34
N ILE A 42 12.62 -9.36 -9.01
CA ILE A 42 11.78 -8.78 -10.07
C ILE A 42 10.98 -7.60 -9.52
N PHE A 43 10.39 -7.75 -8.33
CA PHE A 43 9.62 -6.68 -7.68
C PHE A 43 10.44 -5.45 -7.35
N SER A 44 11.62 -5.64 -6.79
CA SER A 44 12.51 -4.54 -6.44
C SER A 44 12.92 -3.78 -7.70
N ALA A 45 13.27 -4.48 -8.78
CA ALA A 45 13.64 -3.86 -10.06
C ALA A 45 12.48 -3.08 -10.69
N PHE A 46 11.28 -3.66 -10.76
CA PHE A 46 10.09 -2.98 -11.28
C PHE A 46 9.72 -1.75 -10.46
N TYR A 47 9.75 -1.86 -9.13
CA TYR A 47 9.48 -0.73 -8.24
C TYR A 47 10.46 0.42 -8.48
N ILE A 48 11.76 0.13 -8.54
CA ILE A 48 12.80 1.13 -8.83
C ILE A 48 12.55 1.78 -10.19
N PHE A 49 12.31 0.99 -11.23
CA PHE A 49 12.06 1.51 -12.57
C PHE A 49 10.85 2.45 -12.62
N ILE A 50 9.71 2.01 -12.06
CA ILE A 50 8.48 2.82 -12.03
C ILE A 50 8.69 4.09 -11.22
N HIS A 51 9.33 3.97 -10.06
CA HIS A 51 9.58 5.10 -9.16
C HIS A 51 10.44 6.17 -9.85
N TYR A 52 11.57 5.80 -10.44
CA TYR A 52 12.48 6.77 -11.03
C TYR A 52 11.98 7.31 -12.38
N LYS A 53 11.31 6.50 -13.19
CA LYS A 53 10.86 6.91 -14.53
C LYS A 53 9.56 7.71 -14.49
N TYR A 54 8.61 7.37 -13.61
CA TYR A 54 7.27 7.96 -13.61
C TYR A 54 6.95 8.70 -12.31
N SER A 55 7.14 8.07 -11.15
CA SER A 55 6.70 8.66 -9.87
C SER A 55 7.53 9.88 -9.48
N LYS A 56 8.86 9.83 -9.58
CA LYS A 56 9.77 10.91 -9.17
C LYS A 56 9.59 12.19 -10.01
N PRO A 57 9.49 12.14 -11.35
CA PRO A 57 9.16 13.33 -12.14
C PRO A 57 7.76 13.88 -11.83
N PHE A 58 6.78 12.99 -11.64
CA PHE A 58 5.40 13.38 -11.33
C PHE A 58 5.31 14.11 -9.97
N PHE A 59 5.92 13.55 -8.91
CA PHE A 59 5.92 14.18 -7.58
C PHE A 59 6.74 15.47 -7.50
N LYS A 60 7.72 15.67 -8.40
CA LYS A 60 8.38 16.97 -8.53
C LYS A 60 7.43 18.06 -9.06
N GLN A 61 6.47 17.70 -9.92
CA GLN A 61 5.48 18.63 -10.46
C GLN A 61 4.26 18.78 -9.54
N HIS A 62 3.94 17.74 -8.78
CA HIS A 62 2.81 17.67 -7.84
C HIS A 62 3.30 17.24 -6.44
N PRO A 63 4.08 18.07 -5.73
CA PRO A 63 4.59 17.72 -4.40
C PRO A 63 3.48 17.47 -3.39
N GLU A 64 2.30 18.07 -3.57
CA GLU A 64 1.10 17.84 -2.77
C GLU A 64 0.51 16.44 -2.90
N LEU A 65 0.92 15.67 -3.91
CA LEU A 65 0.51 14.28 -4.14
C LEU A 65 1.59 13.28 -3.75
N ASP A 66 2.76 13.76 -3.30
CA ASP A 66 3.86 12.91 -2.87
C ASP A 66 3.55 12.28 -1.50
N PRO A 67 3.45 10.93 -1.43
CA PRO A 67 3.18 10.23 -0.18
C PRO A 67 4.18 10.52 0.95
N GLN A 68 5.42 10.90 0.61
CA GLN A 68 6.47 11.20 1.59
C GLN A 68 6.22 12.51 2.34
N HIS A 69 5.39 13.39 1.78
CA HIS A 69 5.06 14.69 2.38
C HIS A 69 3.71 14.67 3.13
N PHE A 70 3.06 13.50 3.25
CA PHE A 70 1.83 13.36 4.02
C PHE A 70 2.10 12.98 5.48
N GLU A 71 1.57 13.78 6.40
CA GLU A 71 1.64 13.57 7.84
C GLU A 71 0.34 12.97 8.40
N PHE A 72 0.50 12.24 9.49
CA PHE A 72 -0.62 11.78 10.30
C PHE A 72 -1.24 12.95 11.06
N ASN A 73 -2.52 13.20 10.82
CA ASN A 73 -3.34 14.09 11.64
C ASN A 73 -4.23 13.29 12.59
N THR A 74 -4.99 14.00 13.43
CA THR A 74 -5.91 13.41 14.41
C THR A 74 -6.89 12.40 13.79
N VAL A 75 -7.44 12.69 12.60
CA VAL A 75 -8.39 11.79 11.94
C VAL A 75 -7.68 10.54 11.42
N ALA A 76 -6.53 10.69 10.76
CA ALA A 76 -5.73 9.57 10.29
C ALA A 76 -5.28 8.66 11.45
N ASN A 77 -4.95 9.23 12.61
CA ASN A 77 -4.61 8.50 13.83
C ASN A 77 -5.80 7.71 14.38
N VAL A 78 -6.99 8.32 14.44
CA VAL A 78 -8.22 7.64 14.88
C VAL A 78 -8.58 6.50 13.93
N VAL A 79 -8.51 6.74 12.62
CA VAL A 79 -8.78 5.72 11.60
C VAL A 79 -7.78 4.58 11.68
N PHE A 80 -6.50 4.87 11.89
CA PHE A 80 -5.47 3.86 12.13
C PHE A 80 -5.79 3.01 13.37
N ALA A 81 -6.17 3.64 14.48
CA ALA A 81 -6.51 2.94 15.71
C ALA A 81 -7.75 2.04 15.55
N ILE A 82 -8.85 2.56 14.99
CA ILE A 82 -10.07 1.78 14.73
C ILE A 82 -9.76 0.62 13.80
N ALA A 83 -9.05 0.87 12.70
CA ALA A 83 -8.75 -0.16 11.72
C ALA A 83 -7.81 -1.24 12.29
N THR A 84 -6.88 -0.88 13.19
CA THR A 84 -6.06 -1.83 13.94
C THR A 84 -6.91 -2.71 14.86
N ILE A 85 -7.85 -2.12 15.61
CA ILE A 85 -8.77 -2.87 16.49
C ILE A 85 -9.62 -3.85 15.69
N VAL A 86 -10.16 -3.42 14.54
CA VAL A 86 -10.94 -4.29 13.65
C VAL A 86 -10.09 -5.44 13.12
N LEU A 87 -8.85 -5.16 12.69
CA LEU A 87 -7.89 -6.18 12.25
C LEU A 87 -7.60 -7.21 13.35
N MET A 88 -7.32 -6.75 14.57
CA MET A 88 -7.12 -7.62 15.72
C MET A 88 -8.35 -8.48 16.02
N GLY A 89 -9.55 -7.90 15.95
CA GLY A 89 -10.81 -8.62 16.12
C GLY A 89 -10.98 -9.73 15.08
N LEU A 90 -10.79 -9.42 13.79
CA LEU A 90 -10.89 -10.41 12.71
C LEU A 90 -9.89 -11.57 12.89
N VAL A 91 -8.69 -11.29 13.39
CA VAL A 91 -7.68 -12.31 13.71
C VAL A 91 -8.11 -13.17 14.89
N ILE A 92 -8.53 -12.55 16.01
CA ILE A 92 -8.97 -13.26 17.23
C ILE A 92 -10.17 -14.17 16.96
N PHE A 93 -11.16 -13.70 16.20
CA PHE A 93 -12.36 -14.47 15.86
C PHE A 93 -12.14 -15.42 14.68
N ASN A 94 -10.92 -15.54 14.15
CA ASN A 94 -10.56 -16.40 13.02
C ASN A 94 -11.40 -16.16 11.74
N VAL A 95 -11.91 -14.93 11.60
CA VAL A 95 -12.69 -14.45 10.43
C VAL A 95 -11.76 -13.79 9.39
N TYR A 96 -10.49 -13.66 9.71
CA TYR A 96 -9.49 -13.07 8.83
C TYR A 96 -9.19 -13.98 7.62
N PRO A 97 -8.94 -13.41 6.42
CA PRO A 97 -8.59 -14.22 5.25
C PRO A 97 -7.38 -15.11 5.51
N LYS A 98 -7.53 -16.42 5.28
CA LYS A 98 -6.43 -17.40 5.46
C LYS A 98 -5.56 -17.56 4.22
N SER A 99 -5.95 -16.95 3.10
CA SER A 99 -5.16 -16.97 1.88
C SER A 99 -4.21 -15.77 1.84
N PRO A 100 -2.96 -15.95 1.37
CA PRO A 100 -2.01 -14.85 1.23
C PRO A 100 -2.53 -13.67 0.41
N VAL A 101 -3.36 -13.95 -0.61
CA VAL A 101 -4.03 -12.94 -1.43
C VAL A 101 -4.96 -12.08 -0.58
N GLY A 102 -5.73 -12.70 0.32
CA GLY A 102 -6.59 -11.99 1.25
C GLY A 102 -5.82 -11.11 2.22
N TYR A 103 -4.66 -11.56 2.73
CA TYR A 103 -3.78 -10.74 3.56
C TYR A 103 -3.33 -9.48 2.82
N ILE A 104 -2.85 -9.62 1.58
CA ILE A 104 -2.34 -8.50 0.80
C ILE A 104 -3.47 -7.53 0.43
N LEU A 105 -4.66 -8.03 0.09
CA LEU A 105 -5.83 -7.20 -0.21
C LEU A 105 -6.26 -6.39 1.01
N VAL A 106 -6.40 -7.01 2.18
CA VAL A 106 -6.78 -6.30 3.40
C VAL A 106 -5.72 -5.27 3.80
N PHE A 107 -4.44 -5.62 3.69
CA PHE A 107 -3.35 -4.67 3.91
C PHE A 107 -3.40 -3.50 2.91
N GLY A 108 -3.69 -3.78 1.65
CA GLY A 108 -3.86 -2.79 0.60
C GLY A 108 -5.01 -1.81 0.87
N PHE A 109 -6.18 -2.33 1.23
CA PHE A 109 -7.33 -1.53 1.63
C PHE A 109 -7.05 -0.70 2.87
N TYR A 110 -6.46 -1.31 3.89
CA TYR A 110 -6.03 -0.64 5.12
C TYR A 110 -5.11 0.54 4.82
N TYR A 111 -4.08 0.29 4.02
CA TYR A 111 -3.10 1.28 3.61
C TYR A 111 -3.74 2.42 2.80
N ALA A 112 -4.64 2.12 1.87
CA ALA A 112 -5.34 3.12 1.08
C ALA A 112 -6.25 4.01 1.94
N ILE A 113 -6.98 3.42 2.89
CA ILE A 113 -7.89 4.14 3.79
C ILE A 113 -7.10 5.13 4.66
N ILE A 114 -6.04 4.69 5.32
CA ILE A 114 -5.25 5.55 6.21
C ILE A 114 -4.59 6.69 5.44
N ASN A 115 -3.96 6.39 4.29
CA ASN A 115 -3.30 7.42 3.49
C ASN A 115 -4.29 8.45 2.92
N GLY A 116 -5.54 8.06 2.62
CA GLY A 116 -6.57 9.00 2.17
C GLY A 116 -7.06 9.99 3.23
N PHE A 117 -6.73 9.77 4.52
CA PHE A 117 -6.99 10.72 5.61
C PHE A 117 -5.77 11.53 6.04
N LYS A 118 -4.57 11.21 5.55
CA LYS A 118 -3.36 11.99 5.87
C LYS A 118 -3.40 13.37 5.19
N THR A 119 -2.59 14.27 5.72
CA THR A 119 -2.52 15.68 5.31
C THR A 119 -1.17 16.07 4.78
N TYR A 120 -1.14 16.90 3.75
CA TYR A 120 0.12 17.42 3.21
C TYR A 120 0.78 18.38 4.21
N ARG A 121 2.06 18.15 4.51
CA ARG A 121 2.85 18.94 5.46
C ARG A 121 2.88 20.44 5.12
N GLY A 122 2.88 20.79 3.84
CA GLY A 122 2.90 22.19 3.38
C GLY A 122 1.55 22.91 3.39
N GLN A 123 0.46 22.26 3.84
CA GLN A 123 -0.85 22.93 4.04
C GLN A 123 -1.06 23.44 5.47
N ALA A 124 -0.15 23.15 6.42
CA ALA A 124 -0.18 23.77 7.73
C ALA A 124 0.35 25.21 7.64
N LYS A 125 -0.55 26.15 7.34
CA LYS A 125 -0.40 27.56 7.71
C LYS A 125 -1.09 27.79 9.05
#